data_AF-A0A072U6H1-F1
#
_entry.id   AF-A0A072U6H1-F1
#
_cell.length_a   1.000
_cell.length_b   1.000
_cell.length_c   1.000
_cell.angle_alpha   90.00
_cell.angle_beta   90.00
_cell.angle_gamma   90.00
#
_symmetry.space_group_name_H-M   'P 1'
#
loop_
_entity.id
_entity.type
_entity.pdbx_description
1 polymer ?
#
loop_
_entity_poly.entity_id
_entity_poly.type
_entity_poly.pdbx_seq_one_letter_code
_entity_poly.pdbx_strand_id
1 'polypeptide(L)'
;MSFFLVRGSPYLTLSVTKPAPLSISTVHDIIYFSSNDSSTKFTIRFNNNQAWILYASIKIKLTQGRSEITSEAFSGTIRIALLPDSDSKHEAVLDRYCFCYPVSGDAILREPFCVEYKWEKKGWGDLLMLAHPLHLQLLSEKDCKNITVLSDFKYKSIDGDLVGIVADSWILKTDHVSITWYSTKGVKEKHYDQIVSSLFTDVEGLNSLSIKTTSCHAIGKLIARAARLALIAEEIFFYDVIPKVKVKKYLKEMIEPWLDGTFKGNGFLYDKKWGGIITKQGSTDSNAEYGFGIYNNHHGTLGYFVYAIAVLAKIDPAWGRKYKAQAYSLLEDFMNLSTSLNSNYARFRCFDLFKLHSWAGGVTEFADGSNQMASSEAVNAYYASALMGMAYGDPQLVSIGSTLASLEICAEKMWWHVKKDGKLYEKDFTKENRIMGVLWSNKRDSGLSFAPAEWREARLGVQVLPLSPISEVLFSDAKYVKELVEWTLPALKREGIGQQMKGFVFALQGIYDN
;
A
#
# COMPACT_ATOMS: atom_id res chain seq x y z
N MET A 1 -26.93 -14.61 11.65
CA MET A 1 -25.55 -15.12 11.74
C MET A 1 -24.61 -13.96 11.44
N SER A 2 -23.51 -13.83 12.18
CA SER A 2 -22.55 -12.74 12.03
C SER A 2 -21.14 -13.31 11.94
N PHE A 3 -20.37 -12.88 10.95
CA PHE A 3 -18.96 -13.27 10.80
C PHE A 3 -18.05 -12.16 11.32
N PHE A 4 -17.02 -12.55 12.07
CA PHE A 4 -15.97 -11.63 12.51
C PHE A 4 -14.73 -11.85 11.65
N LEU A 5 -14.60 -11.04 10.59
CA LEU A 5 -13.51 -11.12 9.64
C LEU A 5 -12.42 -10.11 10.01
N VAL A 6 -11.53 -10.51 10.91
CA VAL A 6 -10.38 -9.70 11.33
C VAL A 6 -9.12 -10.23 10.68
N ARG A 7 -8.37 -9.35 10.01
CA ARG A 7 -7.11 -9.73 9.35
C ARG A 7 -6.11 -10.30 10.34
N GLY A 8 -5.44 -11.37 9.92
CA GLY A 8 -4.53 -12.13 10.75
C GLY A 8 -5.21 -13.15 11.67
N SER A 9 -6.54 -13.25 11.74
CA SER A 9 -7.16 -14.33 12.52
C SER A 9 -6.86 -15.69 11.85
N PRO A 10 -6.28 -16.68 12.56
CA PRO A 10 -6.11 -18.04 12.01
C PRO A 10 -7.44 -18.80 11.90
N TYR A 11 -8.53 -18.23 12.43
CA TYR A 11 -9.85 -18.86 12.47
C TYR A 11 -10.86 -17.98 11.73
N LEU A 12 -11.69 -18.61 10.91
CA LEU A 12 -12.98 -18.05 10.52
C LEU A 12 -13.92 -18.17 11.72
N THR A 13 -14.39 -17.05 12.25
CA THR A 13 -15.28 -17.03 13.43
C THR A 13 -16.67 -16.54 13.04
N LEU A 14 -17.70 -17.31 13.40
CA LEU A 14 -19.09 -16.98 13.16
C LEU A 14 -19.92 -17.14 14.43
N SER A 15 -20.85 -16.23 14.65
CA SER A 15 -21.79 -16.23 15.76
C SER A 15 -23.22 -16.41 15.25
N VAL A 16 -23.89 -17.42 15.80
CA VAL A 16 -25.28 -17.76 15.50
C VAL A 16 -26.13 -17.37 16.71
N THR A 17 -26.89 -16.29 16.59
CA THR A 17 -27.66 -15.71 17.72
C THR A 17 -29.04 -16.32 17.90
N LYS A 18 -29.60 -16.93 16.86
CA LYS A 18 -30.89 -17.63 16.88
C LYS A 18 -30.66 -19.05 16.40
N PRO A 19 -31.26 -20.07 17.06
CA PRO A 19 -31.15 -21.46 16.63
C PRO A 19 -31.45 -21.61 15.14
N ALA A 20 -30.48 -22.08 14.37
CA ALA A 20 -30.61 -22.29 12.93
C ALA A 20 -29.77 -23.51 12.51
N PRO A 21 -30.26 -24.34 11.57
CA PRO A 21 -29.43 -25.37 10.96
C PRO A 21 -28.33 -24.70 10.14
N LEU A 22 -27.13 -25.25 10.20
CA LEU A 22 -25.97 -24.80 9.45
C LEU A 22 -25.58 -25.85 8.43
N SER A 23 -25.10 -25.39 7.27
CA SER A 23 -24.45 -26.21 6.25
C SER A 23 -23.08 -25.61 5.93
N ILE A 24 -22.08 -26.47 5.82
CA ILE A 24 -20.73 -26.16 5.38
C ILE A 24 -20.44 -27.04 4.17
N SER A 25 -20.33 -26.43 3.00
CA SER A 25 -20.06 -27.14 1.74
C SER A 25 -18.62 -26.92 1.28
N THR A 26 -18.09 -27.89 0.54
CA THR A 26 -16.74 -27.84 -0.05
C THR A 26 -16.78 -28.44 -1.45
N VAL A 27 -15.84 -28.04 -2.31
CA VAL A 27 -15.64 -28.65 -3.64
C VAL A 27 -14.86 -29.98 -3.57
N HIS A 28 -14.38 -30.34 -2.38
CA HIS A 28 -13.57 -31.54 -2.13
C HIS A 28 -14.38 -32.62 -1.38
N ASP A 29 -14.07 -33.89 -1.63
CA ASP A 29 -14.69 -34.99 -0.88
C ASP A 29 -14.15 -35.02 0.55
N ILE A 30 -15.05 -35.19 1.53
CA ILE A 30 -14.71 -35.36 2.94
C ILE A 30 -14.37 -36.83 3.17
N ILE A 31 -13.10 -37.12 3.41
CA ILE A 31 -12.58 -38.50 3.55
C ILE A 31 -12.42 -38.91 5.02
N TYR A 32 -12.40 -37.96 5.94
CA TYR A 32 -12.32 -38.20 7.37
C TYR A 32 -13.09 -37.14 8.14
N PHE A 33 -13.89 -37.59 9.11
CA PHE A 33 -14.64 -36.74 10.01
C PHE A 33 -14.70 -37.41 11.38
N SER A 34 -14.23 -36.72 12.41
CA SER A 34 -14.32 -37.21 13.79
C SER A 34 -14.65 -36.07 14.73
N SER A 35 -15.32 -36.40 15.84
CA SER A 35 -15.63 -35.46 16.91
C SER A 35 -14.95 -35.89 18.21
N ASN A 36 -14.67 -34.93 19.09
CA ASN A 36 -14.37 -35.25 20.48
C ASN A 36 -15.61 -35.70 21.26
N ASP A 37 -15.41 -36.21 22.48
CA ASP A 37 -16.49 -36.77 23.32
C ASP A 37 -17.59 -35.75 23.65
N SER A 38 -17.26 -34.47 23.77
CA SER A 38 -18.22 -33.39 24.03
C SER A 38 -18.94 -32.89 22.78
N SER A 39 -18.57 -33.36 21.59
CA SER A 39 -19.03 -32.86 20.28
C SER A 39 -18.93 -31.34 20.15
N THR A 40 -17.80 -30.79 20.61
CA THR A 40 -17.44 -29.36 20.52
C THR A 40 -16.20 -29.13 19.67
N LYS A 41 -15.46 -30.18 19.31
CA LYS A 41 -14.33 -30.14 18.38
C LYS A 41 -14.52 -31.22 17.33
N PHE A 42 -14.28 -30.88 16.07
CA PHE A 42 -14.37 -31.79 14.95
C PHE A 42 -13.15 -31.65 14.04
N THR A 43 -12.55 -32.78 13.67
CA THR A 43 -11.44 -32.85 12.72
C THR A 43 -11.96 -33.35 11.38
N ILE A 44 -11.68 -32.59 10.33
CA ILE A 44 -12.20 -32.80 8.98
C ILE A 44 -10.99 -32.94 8.05
N ARG A 45 -10.91 -34.01 7.25
CA ARG A 45 -9.89 -34.12 6.19
C ARG A 45 -10.55 -34.30 4.84
N PHE A 46 -10.00 -33.60 3.85
CA PHE A 46 -10.46 -33.63 2.48
C PHE A 46 -9.53 -34.48 1.59
N ASN A 47 -10.04 -34.90 0.43
CA ASN A 47 -9.28 -35.66 -0.57
C ASN A 47 -8.12 -34.89 -1.24
N ASN A 48 -7.96 -33.60 -0.95
CA ASN A 48 -6.83 -32.76 -1.39
C ASN A 48 -5.70 -32.68 -0.34
N ASN A 49 -5.72 -33.55 0.68
CA ASN A 49 -4.79 -33.58 1.82
C ASN A 49 -4.88 -32.41 2.81
N GLN A 50 -5.86 -31.51 2.68
CA GLN A 50 -6.09 -30.49 3.70
C GLN A 50 -6.81 -31.09 4.91
N ALA A 51 -6.40 -30.67 6.10
CA ALA A 51 -7.08 -30.93 7.35
C ALA A 51 -7.61 -29.61 7.94
N TRP A 52 -8.83 -29.64 8.48
CA TRP A 52 -9.51 -28.50 9.08
C TRP A 52 -10.04 -28.91 10.45
N ILE A 53 -10.10 -27.95 11.37
CA ILE A 53 -10.66 -28.15 12.71
C ILE A 53 -11.81 -27.16 12.91
N LEU A 54 -12.96 -27.68 13.33
CA LEU A 54 -14.12 -26.91 13.73
C LEU A 54 -14.28 -26.97 15.25
N TYR A 55 -14.37 -25.81 15.88
CA TYR A 55 -14.67 -25.63 17.29
C TYR A 55 -16.04 -25.00 17.45
N ALA A 56 -16.88 -25.57 18.31
CA ALA A 56 -18.18 -25.06 18.68
C ALA A 56 -18.21 -24.67 20.16
N SER A 57 -18.81 -23.53 20.49
CA SER A 57 -18.86 -23.03 21.87
C SER A 57 -19.69 -23.91 22.81
N ILE A 58 -20.64 -24.67 22.25
CA ILE A 58 -21.47 -25.65 22.95
C ILE A 58 -21.59 -26.90 22.07
N LYS A 59 -22.07 -28.00 22.67
CA LYS A 59 -22.32 -29.26 21.95
C LYS A 59 -23.16 -29.01 20.70
N ILE A 60 -22.67 -29.48 19.55
CA ILE A 60 -23.36 -29.43 18.27
C ILE A 60 -23.39 -30.83 17.67
N LYS A 61 -24.51 -31.22 17.05
CA LYS A 61 -24.60 -32.49 16.32
C LYS A 61 -24.41 -32.22 14.85
N LEU A 62 -23.29 -32.70 14.32
CA LEU A 62 -22.92 -32.57 12.92
C LEU A 62 -23.06 -33.91 12.19
N THR A 63 -23.59 -33.87 10.98
CA THR A 63 -23.72 -35.02 10.09
C THR A 63 -22.89 -34.77 8.84
N GLN A 64 -21.97 -35.70 8.55
CA GLN A 64 -21.14 -35.67 7.35
C GLN A 64 -21.91 -36.26 6.15
N GLY A 65 -21.99 -35.49 5.07
CA GLY A 65 -22.23 -35.97 3.71
C GLY A 65 -20.93 -36.07 2.90
N ARG A 66 -21.02 -36.33 1.60
CA ARG A 66 -19.83 -36.50 0.74
C ARG A 66 -18.98 -35.23 0.64
N SER A 67 -19.60 -34.08 0.44
CA SER A 67 -18.96 -32.77 0.24
C SER A 67 -19.65 -31.66 1.04
N GLU A 68 -20.40 -32.05 2.07
CA GLU A 68 -21.21 -31.17 2.89
C GLU A 68 -21.23 -31.67 4.34
N ILE A 69 -21.21 -30.76 5.30
CA ILE A 69 -21.45 -31.03 6.72
C ILE A 69 -22.67 -30.23 7.14
N THR A 70 -23.68 -30.90 7.68
CA THR A 70 -24.91 -30.27 8.15
C THR A 70 -25.04 -30.37 9.66
N SER A 71 -25.84 -29.50 10.25
CA SER A 71 -26.13 -29.49 11.69
C SER A 71 -27.63 -29.40 11.97
N GLU A 72 -28.03 -29.94 13.11
CA GLU A 72 -29.30 -29.56 13.73
C GLU A 72 -29.27 -28.08 14.15
N ALA A 73 -30.41 -27.53 14.56
CA ALA A 73 -30.50 -26.12 14.94
C ALA A 73 -29.48 -25.77 16.04
N PHE A 74 -28.57 -24.84 15.75
CA PHE A 74 -27.48 -24.43 16.63
C PHE A 74 -27.58 -22.94 16.95
N SER A 75 -27.24 -22.58 18.19
CA SER A 75 -27.08 -21.19 18.64
C SER A 75 -25.84 -21.10 19.51
N GLY A 76 -24.86 -20.31 19.08
CA GLY A 76 -23.53 -20.26 19.68
C GLY A 76 -22.47 -19.73 18.71
N THR A 77 -21.20 -19.88 19.09
CA THR A 77 -20.06 -19.50 18.25
C THR A 77 -19.44 -20.73 17.62
N ILE A 78 -19.09 -20.64 16.34
CA ILE A 78 -18.28 -21.63 15.63
C ILE A 78 -17.00 -20.96 15.14
N ARG A 79 -15.88 -21.66 15.29
CA ARG A 79 -14.57 -21.26 14.76
C ARG A 79 -14.01 -22.38 13.90
N ILE A 80 -13.52 -22.04 12.72
CA ILE A 80 -12.98 -23.00 11.77
C ILE A 80 -11.57 -22.57 11.41
N ALA A 81 -10.60 -23.47 11.54
CA ALA A 81 -9.21 -23.22 11.17
C ALA A 81 -8.68 -24.32 10.24
N LEU A 82 -7.90 -23.94 9.24
CA LEU A 82 -7.06 -24.86 8.49
C LEU A 82 -5.94 -25.34 9.42
N LEU A 83 -5.64 -26.63 9.45
CA LEU A 83 -4.53 -27.21 10.21
C LEU A 83 -3.26 -27.19 9.35
N PRO A 84 -2.25 -26.35 9.67
CA PRO A 84 -1.02 -26.27 8.87
C PRO A 84 -0.26 -27.60 8.87
N ASP A 85 0.12 -28.04 7.68
CA ASP A 85 0.90 -29.28 7.42
C ASP A 85 0.29 -30.56 8.01
N SER A 86 -0.98 -30.53 8.44
CA SER A 86 -1.63 -31.63 9.18
C SER A 86 -0.86 -32.10 10.42
N ASP A 87 -0.06 -31.22 11.05
CA ASP A 87 0.79 -31.56 12.20
C ASP A 87 0.05 -31.44 13.54
N SER A 88 0.09 -32.51 14.34
CA SER A 88 -0.41 -32.57 15.72
C SER A 88 0.10 -31.44 16.63
N LYS A 89 1.31 -30.91 16.41
CA LYS A 89 1.86 -29.78 17.18
C LYS A 89 1.09 -28.50 16.88
N HIS A 90 0.72 -28.27 15.62
CA HIS A 90 -0.08 -27.12 15.22
C HIS A 90 -1.53 -27.27 15.68
N GLU A 91 -2.06 -28.49 15.71
CA GLU A 91 -3.37 -28.78 16.29
C GLU A 91 -3.40 -28.41 17.78
N ALA A 92 -2.36 -28.76 18.56
CA ALA A 92 -2.27 -28.37 19.96
C ALA A 92 -2.23 -26.85 20.16
N VAL A 93 -1.60 -26.10 19.25
CA VAL A 93 -1.62 -24.63 19.26
C VAL A 93 -3.04 -24.12 18.99
N LEU A 94 -3.72 -24.65 17.96
CA LEU A 94 -5.09 -24.24 17.64
C LEU A 94 -6.06 -24.57 18.79
N ASP A 95 -5.95 -25.75 19.39
CA ASP A 95 -6.77 -26.17 20.52
C ASP A 95 -6.62 -25.20 21.70
N ARG A 96 -5.37 -24.79 21.99
CA ARG A 96 -5.07 -23.89 23.10
C ARG A 96 -5.71 -22.51 22.95
N TYR A 97 -5.75 -21.97 21.73
CA TYR A 97 -6.20 -20.59 21.46
C TYR A 97 -7.58 -20.50 20.80
N CYS A 98 -8.33 -21.62 20.73
CA CYS A 98 -9.64 -21.65 20.10
C CYS A 98 -10.73 -20.88 20.88
N PHE A 99 -10.52 -20.57 22.16
CA PHE A 99 -11.54 -19.91 22.99
C PHE A 99 -11.51 -18.38 22.95
N CYS A 100 -10.45 -17.76 22.43
CA CYS A 100 -10.33 -16.30 22.31
C CYS A 100 -10.25 -15.88 20.83
N TYR A 101 -11.04 -14.89 20.43
CA TYR A 101 -11.11 -14.42 19.05
C TYR A 101 -11.26 -12.91 18.93
N PRO A 102 -10.68 -12.30 17.89
CA PRO A 102 -10.83 -10.88 17.64
C PRO A 102 -12.21 -10.59 17.03
N VAL A 103 -12.79 -9.45 17.38
CA VAL A 103 -14.04 -8.93 16.77
C VAL A 103 -13.80 -7.66 15.95
N SER A 104 -12.79 -6.89 16.34
CA SER A 104 -12.34 -5.67 15.66
C SER A 104 -10.86 -5.42 15.99
N GLY A 105 -10.25 -4.43 15.35
CA GLY A 105 -8.89 -4.01 15.67
C GLY A 105 -8.65 -2.55 15.30
N ASP A 106 -7.96 -1.84 16.18
CA ASP A 106 -7.53 -0.46 16.00
C ASP A 106 -6.06 -0.42 15.61
N ALA A 107 -5.73 0.32 14.54
CA ALA A 107 -4.37 0.73 14.24
C ALA A 107 -4.19 2.21 14.56
N ILE A 108 -3.21 2.51 15.40
CA ILE A 108 -3.00 3.80 16.06
C ILE A 108 -1.62 4.34 15.67
N LEU A 109 -1.61 5.53 15.06
CA LEU A 109 -0.41 6.25 14.61
C LEU A 109 -0.21 7.49 15.50
N ARG A 110 0.14 7.28 16.76
CA ARG A 110 0.34 8.39 17.74
C ARG A 110 1.78 8.87 17.79
N GLU A 111 2.72 7.96 17.65
CA GLU A 111 4.15 8.24 17.67
C GLU A 111 4.70 8.18 16.25
N PRO A 112 5.63 9.09 15.87
CA PRO A 112 6.31 9.01 14.58
C PRO A 112 6.96 7.63 14.38
N PHE A 113 6.87 7.09 13.18
CA PHE A 113 7.46 5.81 12.78
C PHE A 113 6.96 4.61 13.59
N CYS A 114 5.77 4.71 14.18
CA CYS A 114 5.19 3.68 15.02
C CYS A 114 3.72 3.41 14.66
N VAL A 115 3.36 2.13 14.57
CA VAL A 115 1.97 1.66 14.51
C VAL A 115 1.72 0.79 15.72
N GLU A 116 0.78 1.21 16.56
CA GLU A 116 0.26 0.37 17.63
C GLU A 116 -1.04 -0.27 17.16
N TYR A 117 -1.12 -1.58 17.25
CA TYR A 117 -2.36 -2.31 17.03
C TYR A 117 -2.97 -2.77 18.35
N LYS A 118 -4.29 -2.66 18.48
CA LYS A 118 -5.07 -3.16 19.62
C LYS A 118 -6.29 -3.92 19.13
N TRP A 119 -6.49 -5.12 19.63
CA TRP A 119 -7.61 -5.96 19.22
C TRP A 119 -8.69 -5.95 20.27
N GLU A 120 -9.92 -5.68 19.85
CA GLU A 120 -11.08 -6.02 20.66
C GLU A 120 -11.32 -7.52 20.50
N LYS A 121 -11.42 -8.23 21.63
CA LYS A 121 -11.53 -9.69 21.64
C LYS A 121 -12.71 -10.16 22.49
N LYS A 122 -13.20 -11.36 22.17
CA LYS A 122 -14.22 -12.07 22.94
C LYS A 122 -13.74 -13.48 23.29
N GLY A 123 -14.37 -14.05 24.31
CA GLY A 123 -14.05 -15.36 24.84
C GLY A 123 -12.97 -15.32 25.91
N TRP A 124 -12.26 -16.45 26.10
CA TRP A 124 -11.38 -16.67 27.26
C TRP A 124 -9.97 -17.03 26.81
N GLY A 125 -8.96 -16.56 27.55
CA GLY A 125 -7.55 -16.83 27.30
C GLY A 125 -6.85 -15.79 26.42
N ASP A 126 -5.68 -16.18 25.91
CA ASP A 126 -4.83 -15.33 25.09
C ASP A 126 -5.25 -15.32 23.63
N LEU A 127 -5.01 -14.20 22.95
CA LEU A 127 -5.35 -14.00 21.55
C LEU A 127 -4.20 -14.46 20.63
N LEU A 128 -4.48 -15.40 19.73
CA LEU A 128 -3.58 -15.80 18.66
C LEU A 128 -3.92 -15.06 17.35
N MET A 129 -2.94 -14.33 16.82
CA MET A 129 -3.01 -13.61 15.55
C MET A 129 -1.83 -14.01 14.66
N LEU A 130 -1.99 -13.92 13.34
CA LEU A 130 -0.99 -14.26 12.33
C LEU A 130 -0.33 -12.99 11.81
N ALA A 131 0.99 -12.93 11.89
CA ALA A 131 1.79 -11.80 11.47
C ALA A 131 2.48 -12.06 10.13
N HIS A 132 2.42 -11.08 9.21
CA HIS A 132 3.21 -11.10 7.99
C HIS A 132 4.72 -11.00 8.28
N PRO A 133 5.60 -11.40 7.34
CA PRO A 133 7.04 -11.22 7.49
C PRO A 133 7.45 -9.77 7.82
N LEU A 134 6.75 -8.79 7.23
CA LEU A 134 6.99 -7.38 7.52
C LEU A 134 6.59 -6.99 8.96
N HIS A 135 5.50 -7.54 9.49
CA HIS A 135 5.15 -7.32 10.90
C HIS A 135 6.25 -7.83 11.83
N LEU A 136 6.76 -9.03 11.58
CA LEU A 136 7.87 -9.59 12.38
C LEU A 136 9.14 -8.74 12.27
N GLN A 137 9.44 -8.22 11.09
CA GLN A 137 10.60 -7.34 10.88
C GLN A 137 10.48 -6.05 11.71
N LEU A 138 9.28 -5.49 11.83
CA LEU A 138 9.04 -4.21 12.51
C LEU A 138 8.63 -4.37 13.98
N LEU A 139 8.39 -5.59 14.44
CA LEU A 139 7.86 -5.85 15.78
C LEU A 139 8.85 -5.41 16.86
N SER A 140 8.43 -4.47 17.71
CA SER A 140 9.21 -4.07 18.88
C SER A 140 8.83 -4.94 20.07
N GLU A 141 9.52 -6.08 20.24
CA GLU A 141 9.28 -6.99 21.38
C GLU A 141 9.48 -6.31 22.74
N LYS A 142 10.38 -5.34 22.82
CA LYS A 142 10.68 -4.60 24.06
C LYS A 142 9.53 -3.69 24.50
N ASP A 143 8.77 -3.15 23.54
CA ASP A 143 7.66 -2.23 23.82
C ASP A 143 6.33 -2.98 23.93
N CYS A 144 6.24 -4.19 23.35
CA CYS A 144 5.06 -5.03 23.45
C CYS A 144 4.95 -5.69 24.84
N LYS A 145 3.75 -5.66 25.42
CA LYS A 145 3.47 -6.36 26.68
C LYS A 145 3.02 -7.79 26.38
N ASN A 146 3.63 -8.76 27.07
CA ASN A 146 3.23 -10.18 27.05
C ASN A 146 3.14 -10.79 25.64
N ILE A 147 4.08 -10.44 24.76
CA ILE A 147 4.12 -10.98 23.40
C ILE A 147 4.86 -12.31 23.36
N THR A 148 4.31 -13.29 22.67
CA THR A 148 5.00 -14.56 22.38
C THR A 148 4.90 -14.87 20.89
N VAL A 149 6.06 -14.98 20.22
CA VAL A 149 6.13 -15.37 18.82
C VAL A 149 6.27 -16.90 18.73
N LEU A 150 5.34 -17.54 18.02
CA LEU A 150 5.33 -18.98 17.79
C LEU A 150 6.01 -19.28 16.47
N SER A 151 7.35 -19.20 16.44
CA SER A 151 8.13 -19.28 15.20
C SER A 151 7.91 -20.54 14.38
N ASP A 152 7.49 -21.65 14.99
CA ASP A 152 7.20 -22.91 14.28
C ASP A 152 5.76 -22.99 13.76
N PHE A 153 4.83 -22.22 14.32
CA PHE A 153 3.42 -22.22 13.90
C PHE A 153 3.21 -21.22 12.75
N LYS A 154 3.14 -21.73 11.53
CA LYS A 154 3.08 -20.91 10.31
C LYS A 154 1.95 -21.30 9.36
N TYR A 155 1.41 -20.31 8.66
CA TYR A 155 0.58 -20.50 7.48
C TYR A 155 1.30 -20.00 6.24
N LYS A 156 1.36 -20.83 5.20
CA LYS A 156 1.90 -20.39 3.90
C LYS A 156 0.96 -19.37 3.27
N SER A 157 1.52 -18.29 2.75
CA SER A 157 0.81 -17.25 2.02
C SER A 157 1.67 -16.72 0.88
N ILE A 158 1.03 -16.12 -0.13
CA ILE A 158 1.70 -15.44 -1.25
C ILE A 158 2.53 -14.22 -0.80
N ASP A 159 2.23 -13.70 0.39
CA ASP A 159 2.98 -12.61 1.03
C ASP A 159 4.15 -13.11 1.90
N GLY A 160 4.46 -14.40 1.84
CA GLY A 160 5.39 -15.11 2.73
C GLY A 160 4.68 -15.76 3.92
N ASP A 161 5.42 -16.58 4.67
CA ASP A 161 4.88 -17.31 5.82
C ASP A 161 4.28 -16.34 6.86
N LEU A 162 3.03 -16.59 7.24
CA LEU A 162 2.36 -15.91 8.34
C LEU A 162 2.68 -16.65 9.65
N VAL A 163 3.26 -15.97 10.63
CA VAL A 163 3.70 -16.59 11.89
C VAL A 163 2.72 -16.28 13.01
N GLY A 164 2.41 -17.27 13.85
CA GLY A 164 1.58 -17.06 15.03
C GLY A 164 2.23 -16.14 16.06
N ILE A 165 1.49 -15.15 16.55
CA ILE A 165 1.84 -14.30 17.67
C ILE A 165 0.68 -14.34 18.68
N VAL A 166 1.03 -14.58 19.93
CA VAL A 166 0.11 -14.53 21.06
C VAL A 166 0.28 -13.20 21.76
N ALA A 167 -0.68 -12.29 21.58
CA ALA A 167 -0.74 -10.98 22.21
C ALA A 167 -2.07 -10.26 21.91
N ASP A 168 -2.47 -9.35 22.80
CA ASP A 168 -3.65 -8.49 22.63
C ASP A 168 -3.34 -7.18 21.90
N SER A 169 -2.06 -6.85 21.78
CA SER A 169 -1.57 -5.63 21.14
C SER A 169 -0.17 -5.83 20.58
N TRP A 170 0.15 -5.18 19.47
CA TRP A 170 1.48 -5.17 18.87
C TRP A 170 1.93 -3.74 18.69
N ILE A 171 3.24 -3.52 18.77
CA ILE A 171 3.87 -2.25 18.46
C ILE A 171 4.88 -2.52 17.35
N LEU A 172 4.64 -1.91 16.20
CA LEU A 172 5.53 -1.95 15.06
C LEU A 172 6.28 -0.63 14.95
N LYS A 173 7.60 -0.69 14.79
CA LYS A 173 8.47 0.48 14.64
C LYS A 173 9.30 0.35 13.38
N THR A 174 9.35 1.43 12.60
CA THR A 174 10.20 1.52 11.43
C THR A 174 11.42 2.39 11.74
N ASP A 175 12.46 2.26 10.92
CA ASP A 175 13.58 3.19 10.97
C ASP A 175 13.12 4.60 10.56
N HIS A 176 13.73 5.59 11.21
CA HIS A 176 13.50 6.99 10.87
C HIS A 176 13.93 7.27 9.44
N VAL A 177 12.99 7.78 8.63
CA VAL A 177 13.25 8.25 7.27
C VAL A 177 13.25 9.77 7.27
N SER A 178 14.37 10.35 6.85
CA SER A 178 14.49 11.80 6.74
C SER A 178 13.68 12.30 5.54
N ILE A 179 12.61 13.06 5.81
CA ILE A 179 11.85 13.75 4.77
C ILE A 179 12.46 15.12 4.52
N THR A 180 13.04 15.31 3.34
CA THR A 180 13.73 16.53 2.94
C THR A 180 13.30 16.96 1.55
N TRP A 181 13.41 18.26 1.23
CA TRP A 181 13.12 18.79 -0.11
C TRP A 181 14.16 18.39 -1.17
N TYR A 182 15.36 17.99 -0.73
CA TYR A 182 16.57 17.83 -1.54
C TYR A 182 17.17 16.44 -1.33
N SER A 183 18.09 16.04 -2.22
CA SER A 183 18.83 14.77 -2.13
C SER A 183 19.58 14.64 -0.80
N THR A 184 19.79 13.40 -0.35
CA THR A 184 20.46 13.17 0.95
C THR A 184 21.96 13.45 0.90
N LYS A 185 22.58 13.27 -0.28
CA LYS A 185 24.03 13.43 -0.49
C LYS A 185 24.41 14.75 -1.15
N GLY A 186 23.43 15.54 -1.60
CA GLY A 186 23.66 16.74 -2.39
C GLY A 186 24.17 16.42 -3.80
N VAL A 187 24.43 17.49 -4.56
CA VAL A 187 24.95 17.42 -5.93
C VAL A 187 26.40 17.89 -5.95
N LYS A 188 27.28 17.19 -6.69
CA LYS A 188 28.69 17.60 -6.81
C LYS A 188 28.81 18.83 -7.70
N GLU A 189 29.52 19.86 -7.22
CA GLU A 189 29.68 21.16 -7.90
C GLU A 189 30.19 21.04 -9.34
N LYS A 190 31.08 20.09 -9.63
CA LYS A 190 31.59 19.84 -11.00
C LYS A 190 30.50 19.51 -12.04
N HIS A 191 29.29 19.15 -11.62
CA HIS A 191 28.17 18.86 -12.49
C HIS A 191 27.16 20.02 -12.60
N TYR A 192 27.35 21.12 -11.87
CA TYR A 192 26.38 22.21 -11.81
C TYR A 192 26.13 22.83 -13.18
N ASP A 193 27.17 23.14 -13.96
CA ASP A 193 27.01 23.78 -15.28
C ASP A 193 26.12 22.95 -16.22
N GLN A 194 26.32 21.63 -16.24
CA GLN A 194 25.52 20.71 -17.06
C GLN A 194 24.06 20.68 -16.59
N ILE A 195 23.84 20.60 -15.27
CA ILE A 195 22.50 20.58 -14.67
C ILE A 195 21.80 21.92 -14.93
N VAL A 196 22.48 23.04 -14.77
CA VAL A 196 21.97 24.39 -15.05
C VAL A 196 21.51 24.52 -16.50
N SER A 197 22.31 24.04 -17.46
CA SER A 197 21.95 24.08 -18.88
C SER A 197 20.69 23.26 -19.20
N SER A 198 20.59 22.04 -18.64
CA SER A 198 19.40 21.19 -18.83
C SER A 198 18.16 21.79 -18.15
N LEU A 199 18.32 22.24 -16.91
CA LEU A 199 17.27 22.85 -16.10
C LEU A 199 16.70 24.12 -16.76
N PHE A 200 17.57 25.00 -17.28
CA PHE A 200 17.14 26.18 -18.02
C PHE A 200 16.29 25.81 -19.24
N THR A 201 16.72 24.81 -20.02
CA THR A 201 15.97 24.34 -21.19
C THR A 201 14.59 23.79 -20.80
N ASP A 202 14.53 22.97 -19.75
CA ASP A 202 13.27 22.38 -19.27
C ASP A 202 12.30 23.42 -18.72
N VAL A 203 12.81 24.41 -17.97
CA VAL A 203 12.01 25.53 -17.44
C VAL A 203 11.49 26.41 -18.57
N GLU A 204 12.32 26.72 -19.57
CA GLU A 204 11.90 27.49 -20.75
C GLU A 204 10.87 26.74 -21.61
N GLY A 205 10.88 25.40 -21.59
CA GLY A 205 9.87 24.58 -22.24
C GLY A 205 8.49 24.58 -21.56
N LEU A 206 8.35 25.10 -20.34
CA LEU A 206 7.07 25.11 -19.63
C LEU A 206 6.06 26.06 -20.28
N ASN A 207 4.95 25.50 -20.76
CA ASN A 207 3.85 26.25 -21.37
C ASN A 207 2.51 25.59 -21.00
N SER A 208 1.67 26.27 -20.23
CA SER A 208 0.35 25.79 -19.81
C SER A 208 -0.62 25.69 -20.99
N LEU A 209 -0.52 26.61 -21.96
CA LEU A 209 -1.41 26.68 -23.13
C LEU A 209 -1.19 25.54 -24.14
N SER A 210 -0.03 24.87 -24.10
CA SER A 210 0.23 23.72 -24.98
C SER A 210 -0.35 22.41 -24.44
N ILE A 211 -0.81 22.38 -23.19
CA ILE A 211 -1.37 21.18 -22.57
C ILE A 211 -2.79 20.96 -23.08
N LYS A 212 -2.98 19.89 -23.85
CA LYS A 212 -4.29 19.53 -24.44
C LYS A 212 -5.03 18.44 -23.68
N THR A 213 -4.35 17.73 -22.78
CA THR A 213 -4.97 16.65 -22.00
C THR A 213 -5.85 17.23 -20.90
N THR A 214 -6.99 16.60 -20.65
CA THR A 214 -7.85 16.85 -19.49
C THR A 214 -7.65 15.81 -18.40
N SER A 215 -6.68 14.90 -18.56
CA SER A 215 -6.44 13.85 -17.58
C SER A 215 -5.81 14.40 -16.32
N CYS A 216 -6.45 14.14 -15.18
CA CYS A 216 -5.96 14.55 -13.87
C CYS A 216 -4.62 13.89 -13.54
N HIS A 217 -4.46 12.60 -13.87
CA HIS A 217 -3.20 11.88 -13.66
C HIS A 217 -2.06 12.45 -14.52
N ALA A 218 -2.33 12.67 -15.82
CA ALA A 218 -1.32 13.25 -16.71
C ALA A 218 -0.92 14.68 -16.28
N ILE A 219 -1.88 15.50 -15.88
CA ILE A 219 -1.63 16.85 -15.37
C ILE A 219 -0.86 16.80 -14.05
N GLY A 220 -1.22 15.90 -13.14
CA GLY A 220 -0.51 15.66 -11.88
C GLY A 220 0.99 15.43 -12.12
N LYS A 221 1.34 14.51 -13.05
CA LYS A 221 2.73 14.27 -13.42
C LYS A 221 3.44 15.53 -13.94
N LEU A 222 2.77 16.34 -14.77
CA LEU A 222 3.34 17.57 -15.33
C LEU A 222 3.63 18.62 -14.26
N ILE A 223 2.69 18.88 -13.35
CA ILE A 223 2.88 19.85 -12.27
C ILE A 223 3.91 19.37 -11.26
N ALA A 224 3.97 18.07 -10.96
CA ALA A 224 4.98 17.51 -10.07
C ALA A 224 6.38 17.60 -10.69
N ARG A 225 6.51 17.38 -12.01
CA ARG A 225 7.77 17.60 -12.74
C ARG A 225 8.20 19.05 -12.63
N ALA A 226 7.31 20.00 -12.90
CA ALA A 226 7.61 21.43 -12.80
C ALA A 226 8.02 21.83 -11.37
N ALA A 227 7.34 21.29 -10.36
CA ALA A 227 7.70 21.47 -8.95
C ALA A 227 9.10 20.90 -8.63
N ARG A 228 9.46 19.73 -9.16
CA ARG A 228 10.80 19.15 -8.95
C ARG A 228 11.89 20.01 -9.59
N LEU A 229 11.65 20.63 -10.75
CA LEU A 229 12.59 21.58 -11.37
C LEU A 229 12.91 22.75 -10.44
N ALA A 230 11.91 23.31 -9.76
CA ALA A 230 12.13 24.37 -8.77
C ALA A 230 13.01 23.90 -7.60
N LEU A 231 12.78 22.70 -7.08
CA LEU A 231 13.60 22.18 -5.97
C LEU A 231 15.05 21.86 -6.41
N ILE A 232 15.26 21.35 -7.64
CA ILE A 232 16.61 21.13 -8.18
C ILE A 232 17.34 22.46 -8.32
N ALA A 233 16.65 23.50 -8.80
CA ALA A 233 17.21 24.84 -8.91
C ALA A 233 17.64 25.40 -7.54
N GLU A 234 16.84 25.17 -6.49
CA GLU A 234 17.17 25.58 -5.12
C GLU A 234 18.39 24.80 -4.59
N GLU A 235 18.47 23.51 -4.89
CA GLU A 235 19.52 22.58 -4.44
C GLU A 235 20.90 22.92 -5.00
N ILE A 236 20.97 23.43 -6.24
CA ILE A 236 22.23 23.83 -6.90
C ILE A 236 22.50 25.34 -6.83
N PHE A 237 21.75 26.08 -6.00
CA PHE A 237 21.84 27.54 -5.86
C PHE A 237 21.61 28.34 -7.15
N PHE A 238 20.97 27.73 -8.15
CA PHE A 238 20.60 28.41 -9.40
C PHE A 238 19.23 29.07 -9.24
N TYR A 239 19.17 30.04 -8.34
CA TYR A 239 17.91 30.70 -8.03
C TYR A 239 17.35 31.46 -9.22
N ASP A 240 18.11 31.91 -10.21
CA ASP A 240 17.60 32.78 -11.28
C ASP A 240 16.40 32.21 -12.07
N VAL A 241 16.25 30.87 -12.14
CA VAL A 241 15.07 30.20 -12.73
C VAL A 241 13.86 30.09 -11.77
N ILE A 242 14.03 30.42 -10.48
CA ILE A 242 13.04 30.26 -9.42
C ILE A 242 12.15 31.51 -9.23
N PRO A 243 12.65 32.77 -9.11
CA PRO A 243 11.82 33.95 -8.88
C PRO A 243 11.02 34.49 -10.07
N LYS A 244 11.46 34.41 -11.33
CA LYS A 244 10.83 35.23 -12.39
C LYS A 244 9.84 34.46 -13.27
N VAL A 245 8.64 34.32 -12.71
CA VAL A 245 7.37 33.98 -13.37
C VAL A 245 7.23 32.52 -13.81
N LYS A 246 8.13 31.89 -14.57
CA LYS A 246 7.70 30.73 -15.39
C LYS A 246 7.23 29.49 -14.62
N VAL A 247 8.02 28.91 -13.70
CA VAL A 247 7.59 27.72 -12.93
C VAL A 247 6.43 28.06 -12.00
N LYS A 248 6.56 29.13 -11.20
CA LYS A 248 5.50 29.57 -10.27
C LYS A 248 4.19 29.89 -10.99
N LYS A 249 4.25 30.63 -12.10
CA LYS A 249 3.09 30.95 -12.96
C LYS A 249 2.52 29.68 -13.57
N TYR A 250 3.36 28.82 -14.13
CA TYR A 250 2.93 27.54 -14.69
C TYR A 250 2.19 26.71 -13.66
N LEU A 251 2.74 26.55 -12.45
CA LEU A 251 2.08 25.83 -11.36
C LEU A 251 0.74 26.49 -10.98
N LYS A 252 0.68 27.81 -10.82
CA LYS A 252 -0.59 28.52 -10.54
C LYS A 252 -1.62 28.30 -11.63
N GLU A 253 -1.26 28.53 -12.89
CA GLU A 253 -2.16 28.36 -14.05
C GLU A 253 -2.66 26.92 -14.18
N MET A 254 -1.82 25.94 -13.86
CA MET A 254 -2.17 24.52 -13.97
C MET A 254 -2.93 23.98 -12.76
N ILE A 255 -2.77 24.58 -11.56
CA ILE A 255 -3.36 24.08 -10.30
C ILE A 255 -4.63 24.86 -9.91
N GLU A 256 -4.64 26.19 -10.02
CA GLU A 256 -5.74 27.04 -9.55
C GLU A 256 -7.10 26.61 -10.14
N PRO A 257 -7.23 26.28 -11.45
CA PRO A 257 -8.52 25.84 -11.98
C PRO A 257 -9.08 24.59 -11.30
N TRP A 258 -8.23 23.68 -10.84
CA TRP A 258 -8.67 22.49 -10.10
C TRP A 258 -9.15 22.84 -8.71
N LEU A 259 -8.43 23.70 -8.00
CA LEU A 259 -8.77 24.11 -6.63
C LEU A 259 -9.97 25.06 -6.59
N ASP A 260 -10.14 25.91 -7.61
CA ASP A 260 -11.28 26.82 -7.74
C ASP A 260 -12.52 26.12 -8.32
N GLY A 261 -12.42 24.85 -8.72
CA GLY A 261 -13.53 24.12 -9.36
C GLY A 261 -13.92 24.65 -10.74
N THR A 262 -13.01 25.37 -11.41
CA THR A 262 -13.23 26.01 -12.72
C THR A 262 -12.56 25.27 -13.87
N PHE A 263 -11.83 24.17 -13.60
CA PHE A 263 -11.18 23.37 -14.63
C PHE A 263 -12.21 22.83 -15.63
N LYS A 264 -12.08 23.28 -16.89
CA LYS A 264 -13.03 22.94 -17.96
C LYS A 264 -12.84 21.50 -18.41
N GLY A 265 -13.95 20.82 -18.72
CA GLY A 265 -13.95 19.43 -19.16
C GLY A 265 -14.07 18.48 -17.97
N ASN A 266 -12.93 18.05 -17.41
CA ASN A 266 -12.85 16.92 -16.48
C ASN A 266 -12.37 17.28 -15.06
N GLY A 267 -12.88 18.38 -14.50
CA GLY A 267 -12.49 18.85 -13.16
C GLY A 267 -12.94 17.93 -12.02
N PHE A 268 -12.42 18.20 -10.81
CA PHE A 268 -12.78 17.47 -9.60
C PHE A 268 -14.21 17.79 -9.12
N LEU A 269 -14.87 16.78 -8.57
CA LEU A 269 -16.17 16.83 -7.91
C LEU A 269 -16.10 16.04 -6.61
N TYR A 270 -16.97 16.39 -5.66
CA TYR A 270 -17.14 15.59 -4.44
C TYR A 270 -18.31 14.63 -4.59
N ASP A 271 -18.04 13.33 -4.49
CA ASP A 271 -19.03 12.28 -4.41
C ASP A 271 -19.53 12.13 -2.97
N LYS A 272 -20.80 12.47 -2.75
CA LYS A 272 -21.47 12.35 -1.46
C LYS A 272 -21.83 10.91 -1.09
N LYS A 273 -21.87 9.99 -2.05
CA LYS A 273 -22.31 8.61 -1.83
C LYS A 273 -21.24 7.79 -1.12
N TRP A 274 -20.01 7.83 -1.63
CA TRP A 274 -18.87 7.13 -1.04
C TRP A 274 -17.92 8.06 -0.28
N GLY A 275 -18.15 9.38 -0.33
CA GLY A 275 -17.40 10.38 0.41
C GLY A 275 -15.98 10.50 -0.10
N GLY A 276 -15.78 11.20 -1.23
CA GLY A 276 -14.45 11.40 -1.80
C GLY A 276 -14.43 12.21 -3.10
N ILE A 277 -13.23 12.45 -3.62
CA ILE A 277 -13.01 13.28 -4.80
C ILE A 277 -13.00 12.41 -6.06
N ILE A 278 -13.90 12.69 -7.00
CA ILE A 278 -13.94 12.05 -8.31
C ILE A 278 -13.76 13.10 -9.42
N THR A 279 -13.66 12.68 -10.67
CA THR A 279 -13.69 13.60 -11.82
C THR A 279 -15.08 13.67 -12.45
N LYS A 280 -15.36 14.78 -13.15
CA LYS A 280 -16.64 14.97 -13.85
C LYS A 280 -16.95 13.84 -14.84
N GLN A 281 -15.99 13.41 -15.65
CA GLN A 281 -16.17 12.27 -16.56
C GLN A 281 -16.30 10.96 -15.78
N GLY A 282 -15.48 10.76 -14.75
CA GLY A 282 -15.55 9.60 -13.87
C GLY A 282 -16.89 9.42 -13.17
N SER A 283 -17.65 10.50 -12.96
CA SER A 283 -19.00 10.44 -12.38
C SER A 283 -20.05 9.78 -13.27
N THR A 284 -19.78 9.69 -14.58
CA THR A 284 -20.71 9.12 -15.58
C THR A 284 -20.11 7.92 -16.33
N ASP A 285 -18.79 7.78 -16.35
CA ASP A 285 -18.07 6.68 -16.98
C ASP A 285 -17.02 6.13 -16.02
N SER A 286 -17.28 4.92 -15.53
CA SER A 286 -16.40 4.20 -14.61
C SER A 286 -15.04 3.83 -15.20
N ASN A 287 -14.89 3.83 -16.53
CA ASN A 287 -13.61 3.55 -17.19
C ASN A 287 -12.80 4.82 -17.47
N ALA A 288 -13.40 6.00 -17.35
CA ALA A 288 -12.71 7.26 -17.55
C ALA A 288 -11.58 7.44 -16.52
N GLU A 289 -10.48 8.05 -16.95
CA GLU A 289 -9.31 8.32 -16.10
C GLU A 289 -8.80 7.07 -15.36
N TYR A 290 -8.75 5.93 -16.06
CA TYR A 290 -8.29 4.65 -15.48
C TYR A 290 -9.06 4.23 -14.23
N GLY A 291 -10.34 4.64 -14.14
CA GLY A 291 -11.22 4.34 -13.02
C GLY A 291 -11.09 5.29 -11.83
N PHE A 292 -10.54 6.49 -12.00
CA PHE A 292 -10.53 7.50 -10.93
C PHE A 292 -11.95 7.79 -10.41
N GLY A 293 -12.97 7.80 -11.28
CA GLY A 293 -14.38 7.95 -10.87
C GLY A 293 -14.91 6.86 -9.92
N ILE A 294 -14.23 5.72 -9.87
CA ILE A 294 -14.53 4.57 -9.02
C ILE A 294 -13.40 4.30 -8.02
N TYR A 295 -12.70 5.37 -7.61
CA TYR A 295 -11.69 5.35 -6.56
C TYR A 295 -10.34 4.68 -6.90
N ASN A 296 -10.06 4.42 -8.19
CA ASN A 296 -8.78 3.86 -8.58
C ASN A 296 -7.65 4.90 -8.57
N ASN A 297 -6.47 4.52 -8.08
CA ASN A 297 -5.23 5.30 -8.15
C ASN A 297 -5.31 6.71 -7.52
N HIS A 298 -6.16 6.90 -6.51
CA HIS A 298 -6.34 8.20 -5.86
C HIS A 298 -5.05 8.69 -5.21
N HIS A 299 -4.38 7.88 -4.40
CA HIS A 299 -3.11 8.25 -3.75
C HIS A 299 -2.05 8.64 -4.77
N GLY A 300 -1.87 7.86 -5.84
CA GLY A 300 -0.87 8.15 -6.86
C GLY A 300 -1.17 9.46 -7.61
N THR A 301 -2.43 9.66 -8.00
CA THR A 301 -2.85 10.85 -8.76
C THR A 301 -2.88 12.11 -7.90
N LEU A 302 -3.58 12.08 -6.76
CA LEU A 302 -3.69 13.21 -5.84
C LEU A 302 -2.36 13.51 -5.15
N GLY A 303 -1.51 12.49 -4.93
CA GLY A 303 -0.16 12.65 -4.41
C GLY A 303 0.71 13.57 -5.25
N TYR A 304 0.56 13.56 -6.58
CA TYR A 304 1.22 14.53 -7.46
C TYR A 304 0.74 15.97 -7.25
N PHE A 305 -0.57 16.17 -7.07
CA PHE A 305 -1.13 17.48 -6.75
C PHE A 305 -0.65 17.96 -5.39
N VAL A 306 -0.72 17.11 -4.36
CA VAL A 306 -0.23 17.39 -3.01
C VAL A 306 1.24 17.80 -3.05
N TYR A 307 2.08 17.08 -3.82
CA TYR A 307 3.50 17.41 -3.98
C TYR A 307 3.70 18.79 -4.61
N ALA A 308 3.05 19.06 -5.75
CA ALA A 308 3.20 20.33 -6.44
C ALA A 308 2.66 21.51 -5.62
N ILE A 309 1.55 21.31 -4.91
CA ILE A 309 0.96 22.30 -3.99
C ILE A 309 1.90 22.58 -2.82
N ALA A 310 2.53 21.55 -2.23
CA ALA A 310 3.48 21.72 -1.14
C ALA A 310 4.68 22.58 -1.57
N VAL A 311 5.24 22.30 -2.74
CA VAL A 311 6.33 23.10 -3.32
C VAL A 311 5.87 24.52 -3.63
N LEU A 312 4.70 24.70 -4.24
CA LEU A 312 4.17 26.03 -4.55
C LEU A 312 3.85 26.84 -3.28
N ALA A 313 3.34 26.21 -2.22
CA ALA A 313 3.11 26.86 -0.93
C ALA A 313 4.42 27.26 -0.24
N LYS A 314 5.50 26.47 -0.39
CA LYS A 314 6.86 26.83 0.04
C LYS A 314 7.37 28.06 -0.70
N ILE A 315 7.18 28.12 -2.04
CA ILE A 315 7.64 29.23 -2.89
C ILE A 315 6.78 30.49 -2.69
N ASP A 316 5.47 30.34 -2.47
CA ASP A 316 4.51 31.42 -2.27
C ASP A 316 3.59 31.13 -1.07
N PRO A 317 4.03 31.47 0.15
CA PRO A 317 3.26 31.20 1.36
C PRO A 317 1.90 31.92 1.41
N ALA A 318 1.76 33.06 0.72
CA ALA A 318 0.47 33.77 0.64
C ALA A 318 -0.53 32.99 -0.23
N TRP A 319 -0.09 32.47 -1.38
CA TRP A 319 -0.88 31.55 -2.19
C TRP A 319 -1.23 30.28 -1.41
N GLY A 320 -0.26 29.69 -0.70
CA GLY A 320 -0.50 28.53 0.16
C GLY A 320 -1.62 28.79 1.17
N ARG A 321 -1.56 29.90 1.92
CA ARG A 321 -2.63 30.26 2.87
C ARG A 321 -4.01 30.41 2.20
N LYS A 322 -4.07 30.97 0.99
CA LYS A 322 -5.34 31.13 0.24
C LYS A 322 -5.99 29.78 -0.07
N TYR A 323 -5.19 28.79 -0.48
CA TYR A 323 -5.68 27.49 -0.97
C TYR A 323 -5.56 26.35 0.05
N LYS A 324 -5.26 26.66 1.32
CA LYS A 324 -5.01 25.65 2.36
C LYS A 324 -6.16 24.66 2.50
N ALA A 325 -7.41 25.13 2.50
CA ALA A 325 -8.57 24.25 2.68
C ALA A 325 -8.69 23.23 1.54
N GLN A 326 -8.51 23.66 0.29
CA GLN A 326 -8.58 22.80 -0.89
C GLN A 326 -7.39 21.84 -0.93
N ALA A 327 -6.19 22.29 -0.56
CA ALA A 327 -5.00 21.44 -0.45
C ALA A 327 -5.22 20.29 0.55
N TYR A 328 -5.76 20.59 1.73
CA TYR A 328 -6.09 19.58 2.74
C TYR A 328 -7.23 18.67 2.28
N SER A 329 -8.20 19.19 1.53
CA SER A 329 -9.27 18.38 0.94
C SER A 329 -8.73 17.32 -0.03
N LEU A 330 -7.72 17.64 -0.86
CA LEU A 330 -7.08 16.65 -1.74
C LEU A 330 -6.31 15.58 -0.94
N LEU A 331 -5.64 15.99 0.13
CA LEU A 331 -4.90 15.10 1.03
C LEU A 331 -5.84 14.16 1.79
N GLU A 332 -6.92 14.69 2.36
CA GLU A 332 -7.88 13.93 3.16
C GLU A 332 -8.57 12.83 2.33
N ASP A 333 -8.70 13.00 1.01
CA ASP A 333 -9.32 11.96 0.18
C ASP A 333 -8.63 10.59 0.28
N PHE A 334 -7.29 10.55 0.34
CA PHE A 334 -6.53 9.30 0.48
C PHE A 334 -5.92 9.11 1.87
N MET A 335 -5.76 10.18 2.65
CA MET A 335 -5.07 10.18 3.95
C MET A 335 -5.89 10.88 5.04
N ASN A 336 -7.22 10.71 5.06
CA ASN A 336 -8.03 11.19 6.18
C ASN A 336 -7.65 10.46 7.48
N LEU A 337 -7.47 11.23 8.55
CA LEU A 337 -7.12 10.74 9.88
C LEU A 337 -8.33 10.61 10.82
N SER A 338 -9.48 11.18 10.43
CA SER A 338 -10.66 11.22 11.26
C SER A 338 -11.18 9.82 11.58
N THR A 339 -11.47 9.59 12.86
CA THR A 339 -12.16 8.39 13.33
C THR A 339 -13.68 8.60 13.43
N SER A 340 -14.18 9.77 13.02
CA SER A 340 -15.61 10.09 13.05
C SER A 340 -16.35 9.36 11.93
N LEU A 341 -17.49 8.77 12.27
CA LEU A 341 -18.41 8.15 11.30
C LEU A 341 -19.03 9.15 10.32
N ASN A 342 -19.01 10.45 10.65
CA ASN A 342 -19.56 11.54 9.83
C ASN A 342 -18.48 12.32 9.07
N SER A 343 -17.30 11.73 8.86
CA SER A 343 -16.25 12.38 8.08
C SER A 343 -16.63 12.46 6.59
N ASN A 344 -16.22 13.54 5.91
CA ASN A 344 -16.41 13.68 4.47
C ASN A 344 -15.55 12.68 3.66
N TYR A 345 -14.48 12.16 4.26
CA TYR A 345 -13.53 11.29 3.57
C TYR A 345 -13.37 9.97 4.31
N ALA A 346 -13.10 8.89 3.57
CA ALA A 346 -12.80 7.61 4.18
C ALA A 346 -11.42 7.65 4.86
N ARG A 347 -11.34 7.17 6.10
CA ARG A 347 -10.08 7.09 6.84
C ARG A 347 -9.09 6.17 6.10
N PHE A 348 -7.91 6.68 5.78
CA PHE A 348 -6.85 5.96 5.06
C PHE A 348 -7.35 5.16 3.84
N ARG A 349 -8.13 5.79 2.93
CA ARG A 349 -8.80 5.11 1.81
C ARG A 349 -7.92 4.11 1.07
N CYS A 350 -6.67 4.49 0.78
CA CYS A 350 -5.76 3.68 -0.02
C CYS A 350 -4.81 2.82 0.84
N PHE A 351 -4.47 3.25 2.05
CA PHE A 351 -3.44 2.60 2.87
C PHE A 351 -4.02 1.45 3.68
N ASP A 352 -3.53 0.24 3.44
CA ASP A 352 -3.92 -0.93 4.21
C ASP A 352 -3.09 -1.03 5.47
N LEU A 353 -3.68 -0.63 6.60
CA LEU A 353 -3.00 -0.61 7.88
C LEU A 353 -2.55 -1.99 8.36
N PHE A 354 -2.93 -3.12 7.75
CA PHE A 354 -2.42 -4.44 8.11
C PHE A 354 -1.40 -4.98 7.09
N LYS A 355 -1.41 -4.51 5.83
CA LYS A 355 -0.33 -4.83 4.87
C LYS A 355 0.81 -3.83 4.95
N LEU A 356 0.57 -2.66 5.52
CA LEU A 356 1.51 -1.54 5.60
C LEU A 356 1.92 -1.00 4.22
N HIS A 357 1.05 -1.19 3.23
CA HIS A 357 1.16 -0.58 1.90
C HIS A 357 -0.22 -0.22 1.36
N SER A 358 -0.23 0.50 0.25
CA SER A 358 -1.43 0.99 -0.39
C SER A 358 -1.96 0.05 -1.46
N TRP A 359 -3.27 0.13 -1.70
CA TRP A 359 -3.95 -0.48 -2.84
C TRP A 359 -4.40 0.59 -3.84
N ALA A 360 -4.17 0.32 -5.13
CA ALA A 360 -4.64 1.14 -6.24
C ALA A 360 -6.10 0.92 -6.61
N GLY A 361 -6.62 -0.30 -6.41
CA GLY A 361 -8.00 -0.63 -6.74
C GLY A 361 -8.99 0.02 -5.77
N GLY A 362 -9.97 0.75 -6.32
CA GLY A 362 -11.12 1.29 -5.62
C GLY A 362 -12.27 0.29 -5.58
N VAL A 363 -13.46 0.67 -6.05
CA VAL A 363 -14.67 -0.18 -6.00
C VAL A 363 -14.75 -1.20 -7.15
N THR A 364 -13.66 -1.42 -7.89
CA THR A 364 -13.60 -2.46 -8.93
C THR A 364 -13.34 -3.82 -8.30
N GLU A 365 -14.22 -4.78 -8.55
CA GLU A 365 -14.04 -6.16 -8.12
C GLU A 365 -13.20 -6.95 -9.13
N PHE A 366 -12.12 -7.55 -8.65
CA PHE A 366 -11.28 -8.49 -9.41
C PHE A 366 -11.23 -9.82 -8.69
N ALA A 367 -11.17 -10.92 -9.45
CA ALA A 367 -11.04 -12.27 -8.88
C ALA A 367 -9.78 -12.43 -8.02
N ASP A 368 -8.69 -11.75 -8.40
CA ASP A 368 -7.42 -11.74 -7.68
C ASP A 368 -7.35 -10.72 -6.52
N GLY A 369 -8.46 -10.02 -6.25
CA GLY A 369 -8.59 -8.99 -5.22
C GLY A 369 -7.96 -7.64 -5.58
N SER A 370 -7.69 -6.82 -4.57
CA SER A 370 -7.05 -5.51 -4.75
C SER A 370 -5.64 -5.65 -5.32
N ASN A 371 -5.21 -4.64 -6.07
CA ASN A 371 -3.89 -4.60 -6.70
C ASN A 371 -3.20 -3.26 -6.51
N GLN A 372 -1.87 -3.26 -6.69
CA GLN A 372 -1.01 -2.09 -6.70
C GLN A 372 0.08 -2.32 -7.75
N MET A 373 0.17 -1.40 -8.70
CA MET A 373 1.17 -1.44 -9.76
C MET A 373 2.32 -0.49 -9.43
N ALA A 374 2.10 0.83 -9.52
CA ALA A 374 3.12 1.86 -9.33
C ALA A 374 3.32 2.18 -7.84
N SER A 375 4.05 1.33 -7.12
CA SER A 375 4.22 1.45 -5.67
C SER A 375 4.93 2.76 -5.29
N SER A 376 5.95 3.16 -6.06
CA SER A 376 6.66 4.43 -5.87
C SER A 376 5.77 5.68 -5.93
N GLU A 377 4.64 5.64 -6.64
CA GLU A 377 3.68 6.75 -6.62
C GLU A 377 2.97 6.85 -5.26
N ALA A 378 2.77 5.73 -4.56
CA ALA A 378 2.26 5.71 -3.17
C ALA A 378 3.29 6.24 -2.17
N VAL A 379 4.55 5.82 -2.28
CA VAL A 379 5.64 6.42 -1.48
C VAL A 379 5.70 7.92 -1.71
N ASN A 380 5.60 8.37 -2.96
CA ASN A 380 5.55 9.79 -3.28
C ASN A 380 4.33 10.50 -2.65
N ALA A 381 3.15 9.87 -2.61
CA ALA A 381 1.96 10.47 -2.02
C ALA A 381 2.14 10.78 -0.52
N TYR A 382 2.70 9.86 0.25
CA TYR A 382 2.96 10.08 1.69
C TYR A 382 4.16 10.98 1.95
N TYR A 383 5.21 10.89 1.12
CA TYR A 383 6.31 11.85 1.11
C TYR A 383 5.81 13.28 0.85
N ALA A 384 4.97 13.45 -0.17
CA ALA A 384 4.33 14.73 -0.50
C ALA A 384 3.44 15.26 0.65
N SER A 385 2.75 14.36 1.35
CA SER A 385 1.94 14.70 2.52
C SER A 385 2.82 15.28 3.65
N ALA A 386 3.96 14.66 3.93
CA ALA A 386 4.92 15.19 4.90
C ALA A 386 5.51 16.54 4.47
N LEU A 387 5.87 16.70 3.18
CA LEU A 387 6.32 17.99 2.63
C LEU A 387 5.23 19.07 2.72
N MET A 388 3.96 18.72 2.51
CA MET A 388 2.84 19.63 2.71
C MET A 388 2.76 20.07 4.18
N GLY A 389 2.92 19.14 5.12
CA GLY A 389 3.06 19.47 6.54
C GLY A 389 4.18 20.47 6.81
N MET A 390 5.35 20.29 6.20
CA MET A 390 6.47 21.24 6.32
C MET A 390 6.12 22.62 5.74
N ALA A 391 5.51 22.68 4.56
CA ALA A 391 5.16 23.94 3.90
C ALA A 391 4.09 24.74 4.67
N TYR A 392 3.17 24.05 5.36
CA TYR A 392 2.09 24.68 6.13
C TYR A 392 2.39 24.82 7.63
N GLY A 393 3.53 24.32 8.11
CA GLY A 393 3.86 24.32 9.54
C GLY A 393 2.98 23.39 10.37
N ASP A 394 2.57 22.25 9.82
CA ASP A 394 1.77 21.22 10.49
C ASP A 394 2.65 20.02 10.89
N PRO A 395 3.15 19.97 12.14
CA PRO A 395 4.04 18.91 12.59
C PRO A 395 3.34 17.55 12.70
N GLN A 396 2.02 17.51 12.91
CA GLN A 396 1.28 16.26 12.97
C GLN A 396 1.22 15.62 11.58
N LEU A 397 0.98 16.43 10.54
CA LEU A 397 1.02 15.97 9.16
C LEU A 397 2.43 15.53 8.74
N VAL A 398 3.48 16.25 9.15
CA VAL A 398 4.87 15.80 8.95
C VAL A 398 5.08 14.42 9.56
N SER A 399 4.72 14.24 10.84
CA SER A 399 4.90 12.98 11.56
C SER A 399 4.19 11.81 10.86
N ILE A 400 2.90 11.96 10.57
CA ILE A 400 2.11 10.85 10.02
C ILE A 400 2.49 10.59 8.56
N GLY A 401 2.71 11.63 7.74
CA GLY A 401 3.19 11.47 6.36
C GLY A 401 4.54 10.75 6.30
N SER A 402 5.47 11.09 7.19
CA SER A 402 6.78 10.43 7.29
C SER A 402 6.65 8.97 7.72
N THR A 403 5.74 8.69 8.66
CA THR A 403 5.45 7.34 9.16
C THR A 403 4.91 6.46 8.05
N LEU A 404 3.89 6.92 7.32
CA LEU A 404 3.28 6.17 6.21
C LEU A 404 4.26 5.97 5.06
N ALA A 405 5.06 6.99 4.71
CA ALA A 405 6.10 6.85 3.70
C ALA A 405 7.13 5.78 4.10
N SER A 406 7.56 5.74 5.37
CA SER A 406 8.50 4.73 5.86
C SER A 406 7.90 3.31 5.82
N LEU A 407 6.65 3.15 6.23
CA LEU A 407 5.94 1.86 6.19
C LEU A 407 5.77 1.35 4.74
N GLU A 408 5.33 2.21 3.83
CA GLU A 408 5.17 1.90 2.41
C GLU A 408 6.53 1.49 1.81
N ILE A 409 7.63 2.20 2.11
CA ILE A 409 9.00 1.82 1.68
C ILE A 409 9.39 0.44 2.22
N CYS A 410 9.11 0.13 3.49
CA CYS A 410 9.42 -1.18 4.06
C CYS A 410 8.64 -2.30 3.36
N ALA A 411 7.36 -2.06 3.05
CA ALA A 411 6.53 -2.99 2.30
C ALA A 411 6.98 -3.19 0.85
N GLU A 412 7.36 -2.11 0.17
CA GLU A 412 7.91 -2.20 -1.19
C GLU A 412 9.22 -2.99 -1.23
N LYS A 413 10.13 -2.71 -0.30
CA LYS A 413 11.37 -3.50 -0.15
C LYS A 413 11.11 -4.97 0.15
N MET A 414 10.02 -5.30 0.82
CA MET A 414 9.61 -6.68 1.11
C MET A 414 9.05 -7.36 -0.13
N TRP A 415 8.02 -6.78 -0.75
CA TRP A 415 7.21 -7.48 -1.75
C TRP A 415 7.45 -7.05 -3.20
N TRP A 416 7.92 -5.82 -3.47
CA TRP A 416 8.25 -5.39 -4.83
C TRP A 416 9.70 -5.67 -5.20
N HIS A 417 10.63 -5.56 -4.25
CA HIS A 417 12.04 -5.81 -4.51
C HIS A 417 12.36 -7.31 -4.54
N VAL A 418 12.21 -7.91 -5.72
CA VAL A 418 12.45 -9.35 -5.92
C VAL A 418 13.96 -9.63 -5.92
N LYS A 419 14.46 -10.08 -4.77
CA LYS A 419 15.88 -10.46 -4.61
C LYS A 419 16.14 -11.81 -5.26
N LYS A 420 17.20 -11.91 -6.07
CA LYS A 420 17.59 -13.12 -6.83
C LYS A 420 17.68 -14.37 -5.92
N ASP A 421 18.31 -14.21 -4.76
CA ASP A 421 18.52 -15.28 -3.77
C ASP A 421 17.56 -15.17 -2.57
N GLY A 422 16.45 -14.44 -2.74
CA GLY A 422 15.41 -14.29 -1.73
C GLY A 422 14.62 -15.58 -1.49
N LYS A 423 14.03 -15.71 -0.30
CA LYS A 423 13.18 -16.86 0.08
C LYS A 423 11.68 -16.57 0.01
N LEU A 424 11.30 -15.32 -0.26
CA LEU A 424 9.90 -14.89 -0.28
C LEU A 424 9.14 -15.45 -1.49
N TYR A 425 9.79 -15.46 -2.65
CA TYR A 425 9.24 -15.97 -3.90
C TYR A 425 9.95 -17.25 -4.33
N GLU A 426 9.27 -18.05 -5.15
CA GLU A 426 9.85 -19.28 -5.69
C GLU A 426 11.09 -19.01 -6.56
N LYS A 427 12.01 -19.98 -6.58
CA LYS A 427 13.32 -19.81 -7.24
C LYS A 427 13.21 -19.47 -8.73
N ASP A 428 12.22 -20.04 -9.43
CA ASP A 428 12.03 -19.75 -10.85
C ASP A 428 11.55 -18.30 -11.04
N PHE A 429 10.66 -17.82 -10.17
CA PHE A 429 10.22 -16.43 -10.18
C PHE A 429 11.36 -15.45 -9.88
N THR A 430 12.19 -15.73 -8.86
CA THR A 430 13.32 -14.84 -8.52
C THR A 430 14.47 -14.91 -9.53
N LYS A 431 14.58 -15.99 -10.31
CA LYS A 431 15.56 -16.09 -11.41
C LYS A 431 15.22 -15.11 -12.52
N GLU A 432 13.94 -15.05 -12.91
CA GLU A 432 13.45 -14.24 -14.03
C GLU A 432 13.23 -12.78 -13.69
N ASN A 433 12.89 -12.47 -12.44
CA ASN A 433 12.43 -11.15 -12.02
C ASN A 433 13.39 -10.51 -11.00
N ARG A 434 13.57 -9.18 -11.10
CA ARG A 434 14.22 -8.37 -10.05
C ARG A 434 13.28 -7.40 -9.38
N ILE A 435 12.11 -7.16 -9.97
CA ILE A 435 11.12 -6.23 -9.44
C ILE A 435 9.71 -6.70 -9.81
N MET A 436 8.74 -6.50 -8.92
CA MET A 436 7.35 -6.88 -9.18
C MET A 436 6.71 -5.97 -10.24
N GLY A 437 5.92 -6.55 -11.14
CA GLY A 437 5.12 -5.79 -12.10
C GLY A 437 3.86 -5.25 -11.44
N VAL A 438 2.91 -6.15 -11.15
CA VAL A 438 1.69 -5.83 -10.39
C VAL A 438 1.56 -6.80 -9.23
N LEU A 439 1.45 -6.25 -8.02
CA LEU A 439 1.11 -7.03 -6.83
C LEU A 439 -0.40 -7.06 -6.67
N TRP A 440 -0.97 -8.26 -6.55
CA TRP A 440 -2.39 -8.49 -6.27
C TRP A 440 -2.55 -9.13 -4.90
N SER A 441 -3.76 -9.12 -4.35
CA SER A 441 -4.06 -9.81 -3.10
C SER A 441 -3.78 -11.31 -3.20
N ASN A 442 -4.10 -11.93 -4.34
CA ASN A 442 -3.96 -13.37 -4.56
C ASN A 442 -3.02 -13.77 -5.72
N LYS A 443 -2.33 -12.80 -6.34
CA LYS A 443 -1.44 -13.05 -7.49
C LYS A 443 -0.18 -12.18 -7.45
N ARG A 444 0.87 -12.63 -8.14
CA ARG A 444 2.06 -11.84 -8.50
C ARG A 444 2.21 -11.82 -10.01
N ASP A 445 2.16 -10.62 -10.60
CA ASP A 445 2.28 -10.44 -12.04
C ASP A 445 3.63 -9.81 -12.39
N SER A 446 4.32 -10.42 -13.34
CA SER A 446 5.56 -9.88 -13.91
C SER A 446 5.29 -8.85 -15.01
N GLY A 447 4.13 -8.92 -15.65
CA GLY A 447 3.72 -7.93 -16.65
C GLY A 447 3.17 -6.64 -16.02
N LEU A 448 2.86 -5.69 -16.89
CA LEU A 448 2.09 -4.50 -16.58
C LEU A 448 0.80 -4.52 -17.41
N SER A 449 -0.18 -3.70 -17.05
CA SER A 449 -1.42 -3.59 -17.83
C SER A 449 -1.20 -3.15 -19.29
N PHE A 450 -0.11 -2.46 -19.57
CA PHE A 450 0.23 -1.90 -20.88
C PHE A 450 1.53 -2.45 -21.49
N ALA A 451 2.24 -3.34 -20.79
CA ALA A 451 3.53 -3.86 -21.24
C ALA A 451 3.76 -5.31 -20.79
N PRO A 452 4.35 -6.16 -21.65
CA PRO A 452 4.61 -7.55 -21.29
C PRO A 452 5.82 -7.66 -20.36
N ALA A 453 6.04 -8.86 -19.79
CA ALA A 453 7.05 -9.08 -18.74
C ALA A 453 8.50 -8.83 -19.20
N GLU A 454 8.76 -8.92 -20.52
CA GLU A 454 10.06 -8.70 -21.16
C GLU A 454 10.46 -7.21 -21.20
N TRP A 455 9.50 -6.28 -21.05
CA TRP A 455 9.76 -4.84 -21.02
C TRP A 455 10.25 -4.43 -19.64
N ARG A 456 11.44 -4.91 -19.28
CA ARG A 456 12.08 -4.73 -17.96
C ARG A 456 12.25 -3.26 -17.62
N GLU A 457 12.54 -2.42 -18.61
CA GLU A 457 12.66 -0.98 -18.47
C GLU A 457 11.34 -0.33 -18.07
N ALA A 458 10.20 -0.80 -18.61
CA ALA A 458 8.89 -0.29 -18.24
C ALA A 458 8.52 -0.73 -16.81
N ARG A 459 8.79 -2.00 -16.47
CA ARG A 459 8.59 -2.52 -15.11
C ARG A 459 9.41 -1.76 -14.07
N LEU A 460 10.69 -1.50 -14.35
CA LEU A 460 11.54 -0.70 -13.48
C LEU A 460 11.01 0.74 -13.39
N GLY A 461 10.74 1.38 -14.53
CA GLY A 461 10.31 2.78 -14.56
C GLY A 461 9.04 3.04 -13.76
N VAL A 462 8.06 2.13 -13.83
CA VAL A 462 6.80 2.23 -13.08
C VAL A 462 7.01 2.19 -11.55
N GLN A 463 8.05 1.51 -11.07
CA GLN A 463 8.41 1.45 -9.64
C GLN A 463 9.44 2.50 -9.21
N VAL A 464 9.88 3.36 -10.13
CA VAL A 464 10.83 4.45 -9.82
C VAL A 464 10.14 5.82 -9.95
N LEU A 465 9.11 5.92 -10.79
CA LEU A 465 8.44 7.19 -11.02
C LEU A 465 7.46 7.55 -9.87
N PRO A 466 7.40 8.81 -9.43
CA PRO A 466 8.32 9.89 -9.79
C PRO A 466 9.68 9.79 -9.09
N LEU A 467 10.72 10.18 -9.81
CA LEU A 467 12.06 10.30 -9.22
C LEU A 467 12.11 11.55 -8.32
N SER A 468 12.32 11.32 -7.03
CA SER A 468 12.36 12.37 -5.99
C SER A 468 13.35 11.96 -4.88
N PRO A 469 13.70 12.84 -3.93
CA PRO A 469 14.67 12.50 -2.88
C PRO A 469 14.35 11.22 -2.09
N ILE A 470 13.06 10.93 -1.85
CA ILE A 470 12.65 9.71 -1.15
C ILE A 470 12.98 8.43 -1.93
N SER A 471 13.15 8.50 -3.26
CA SER A 471 13.59 7.38 -4.08
C SER A 471 14.95 6.83 -3.66
N GLU A 472 15.86 7.67 -3.12
CA GLU A 472 17.15 7.23 -2.57
C GLU A 472 16.97 6.29 -1.37
N VAL A 473 15.95 6.54 -0.55
CA VAL A 473 15.62 5.72 0.62
C VAL A 473 14.93 4.43 0.17
N LEU A 474 14.01 4.51 -0.80
CA LEU A 474 13.35 3.34 -1.38
C LEU A 474 14.38 2.36 -1.97
N PHE A 475 15.37 2.87 -2.70
CA PHE A 475 16.43 2.11 -3.34
C PHE A 475 17.75 2.13 -2.58
N SER A 476 17.71 2.15 -1.24
CA SER A 476 18.92 2.28 -0.41
C SER A 476 19.87 1.07 -0.43
N ASP A 477 19.40 -0.11 -0.85
CA ASP A 477 20.21 -1.33 -0.98
C ASP A 477 21.00 -1.30 -2.29
N ALA A 478 22.20 -0.71 -2.26
CA ALA A 478 23.05 -0.54 -3.45
C ALA A 478 23.37 -1.86 -4.16
N LYS A 479 23.48 -2.97 -3.42
CA LYS A 479 23.72 -4.29 -4.02
C LYS A 479 22.51 -4.73 -4.84
N TYR A 480 21.32 -4.67 -4.25
CA TYR A 480 20.08 -4.98 -4.96
C TYR A 480 19.88 -4.08 -6.18
N VAL A 481 20.13 -2.77 -6.03
CA VAL A 481 19.98 -1.79 -7.12
C VAL A 481 20.92 -2.11 -8.28
N LYS A 482 22.17 -2.48 -8.00
CA LYS A 482 23.11 -2.91 -9.04
C LYS A 482 22.58 -4.12 -9.80
N GLU A 483 22.10 -5.15 -9.11
CA GLU A 483 21.51 -6.33 -9.75
C GLU A 483 20.26 -5.99 -10.59
N LEU A 484 19.41 -5.08 -10.11
CA LEU A 484 18.22 -4.61 -10.82
C LEU A 484 18.59 -3.85 -12.10
N VAL A 485 19.57 -2.95 -12.02
CA VAL A 485 20.07 -2.19 -13.19
C VAL A 485 20.68 -3.14 -14.21
N GLU A 486 21.59 -4.03 -13.80
CA GLU A 486 22.21 -5.03 -14.69
C GLU A 486 21.17 -5.93 -15.38
N TRP A 487 20.12 -6.32 -14.65
CA TRP A 487 19.01 -7.09 -15.22
C TRP A 487 18.20 -6.30 -16.27
N THR A 488 18.13 -4.98 -16.14
CA THR A 488 17.32 -4.09 -16.99
C THR A 488 18.07 -3.57 -18.22
N LEU A 489 19.38 -3.34 -18.10
CA LEU A 489 20.24 -2.75 -19.16
C LEU A 489 20.07 -3.40 -20.55
N PRO A 490 19.97 -4.73 -20.71
CA PRO A 490 19.77 -5.34 -22.03
C PRO A 490 18.48 -4.87 -22.72
N ALA A 491 17.43 -4.57 -21.95
CA ALA A 491 16.14 -4.14 -22.49
C ALA A 491 16.23 -2.75 -23.14
N LEU A 492 17.17 -1.89 -22.73
CA LEU A 492 17.38 -0.56 -23.29
C LEU A 492 17.80 -0.53 -24.77
N LYS A 493 18.21 -1.69 -25.32
CA LYS A 493 18.53 -1.86 -26.74
C LYS A 493 17.30 -2.01 -27.63
N ARG A 494 16.11 -2.23 -27.06
CA ARG A 494 14.86 -2.36 -27.81
C ARG A 494 14.53 -1.05 -28.53
N GLU A 495 14.14 -1.16 -29.80
CA GLU A 495 13.72 -0.01 -30.60
C GLU A 495 12.46 0.65 -30.00
N GLY A 496 12.40 1.98 -30.10
CA GLY A 496 11.26 2.77 -29.62
C GLY A 496 11.28 3.10 -28.12
N ILE A 497 12.32 2.74 -27.36
CA ILE A 497 12.44 3.16 -25.96
C ILE A 497 12.73 4.66 -25.87
N GLY A 498 11.80 5.41 -25.28
CA GLY A 498 11.96 6.84 -25.00
C GLY A 498 13.08 7.12 -24.00
N GLN A 499 13.74 8.27 -24.16
CA GLN A 499 14.84 8.70 -23.29
C GLN A 499 14.44 8.79 -21.81
N GLN A 500 13.18 9.12 -21.53
CA GLN A 500 12.62 9.19 -20.17
C GLN A 500 12.75 7.84 -19.43
N MET A 501 12.47 6.73 -20.13
CA MET A 501 12.53 5.40 -19.53
C MET A 501 13.97 4.97 -19.26
N LYS A 502 14.89 5.34 -20.15
CA LYS A 502 16.34 5.16 -19.94
C LYS A 502 16.81 5.95 -18.72
N GLY A 503 16.29 7.16 -18.54
CA GLY A 503 16.58 8.04 -17.41
C GLY A 503 16.36 7.38 -16.05
N PHE A 504 15.30 6.59 -15.87
CA PHE A 504 15.05 5.89 -14.59
C PHE A 504 16.11 4.82 -14.29
N VAL A 505 16.57 4.09 -15.31
CA VAL A 505 17.64 3.09 -15.13
C VAL A 505 18.94 3.77 -14.75
N PHE A 506 19.30 4.86 -15.43
CA PHE A 506 20.53 5.61 -15.13
C PHE A 506 20.45 6.35 -13.77
N ALA A 507 19.27 6.83 -13.38
CA ALA A 507 19.07 7.40 -12.05
C ALA A 507 19.37 6.39 -10.94
N LEU A 508 18.93 5.13 -11.10
CA LEU A 508 19.26 4.05 -10.18
C LEU A 508 20.74 3.65 -10.24
N GLN A 509 21.37 3.68 -11.42
CA GLN A 509 22.80 3.45 -11.54
C GLN A 509 23.62 4.44 -10.68
N GLY A 510 23.18 5.70 -10.60
CA GLY A 510 23.79 6.72 -9.75
C GLY A 510 23.84 6.37 -8.26
N ILE A 511 23.04 5.42 -7.77
CA ILE A 511 23.09 4.99 -6.35
C ILE A 511 24.46 4.37 -5.99
N TYR A 512 25.08 3.63 -6.92
CA TYR A 512 26.34 2.91 -6.69
C TYR A 512 27.50 3.37 -7.57
N ASP A 513 27.26 4.21 -8.58
CA ASP A 513 28.25 4.74 -9.52
C ASP A 513 28.04 6.26 -9.68
N ASN A 514 28.57 7.02 -8.71
CA ASN A 514 28.14 8.38 -8.39
C ASN A 514 29.26 9.41 -8.57
#